data_AF-F1LEN1-F1
#
_entry.id   AF-F1LEN1-F1
#
_cell.length_a   1.000
_cell.length_b   1.000
_cell.length_c   1.000
_cell.angle_alpha   90.00
_cell.angle_beta   90.00
_cell.angle_gamma   90.00
#
_symmetry.space_group_name_H-M   'P 1'
#
loop_
_entity.id
_entity.type
_entity.pdbx_description
1 polymer ?
#
loop_
_entity_poly.entity_id
_entity_poly.type
_entity_poly.pdbx_seq_one_letter_code
_entity_poly.pdbx_strand_id
1 'polypeptide(L)'
;MNLRSTSKGPVEGVVIESTAVQGVGKVCTMIVQRGTLTKGCVLVAGTSWAKKAIEGRREEERKQYLENRQKLLNKGSRYGSTLRHLVHKEHRLEKEVDDGRRCLKLMIHSDVDGTLEALLKVLETYASKKVDLQLVDFSVGPPCEKDVELAAGTGAIIYCFNTTMGTSIRRLADRLDVQVECFN
;
A
#
# COMPACT_ATOMS: atom_id res chain seq x y z
N MET A 1 -13.68 -30.58 18.59
CA MET A 1 -13.36 -29.17 18.94
C MET A 1 -14.65 -28.41 19.20
N ASN A 2 -14.81 -27.74 20.35
CA ASN A 2 -15.96 -26.88 20.65
C ASN A 2 -15.61 -25.42 20.35
N LEU A 3 -15.71 -25.01 19.09
CA LEU A 3 -15.52 -23.61 18.69
C LEU A 3 -16.73 -22.78 19.12
N ARG A 4 -16.51 -21.71 19.91
CA ARG A 4 -17.55 -20.76 20.34
C ARG A 4 -17.06 -19.34 20.11
N SER A 5 -17.98 -18.45 19.73
CA SER A 5 -17.75 -17.01 19.62
C SER A 5 -18.91 -16.25 20.26
N THR A 6 -18.67 -15.01 20.65
CA THR A 6 -19.65 -14.12 21.26
C THR A 6 -19.93 -12.94 20.33
N SER A 7 -21.20 -12.72 19.96
CA SER A 7 -21.60 -11.58 19.09
C SER A 7 -21.73 -10.24 19.82
N LYS A 8 -21.68 -10.25 21.15
CA LYS A 8 -21.80 -9.07 22.03
C LYS A 8 -20.44 -8.65 22.58
N GLY A 9 -20.31 -7.36 22.91
CA GLY A 9 -19.10 -6.76 23.49
C GLY A 9 -18.22 -6.06 22.47
N PRO A 10 -17.00 -5.63 22.89
CA PRO A 10 -16.01 -5.05 22.00
C PRO A 10 -15.69 -5.97 20.82
N VAL A 11 -15.41 -5.37 19.67
CA VAL A 11 -15.06 -6.11 18.46
C VAL A 11 -13.59 -6.46 18.47
N GLU A 12 -13.28 -7.73 18.26
CA GLU A 12 -11.92 -8.25 18.13
C GLU A 12 -11.84 -9.06 16.83
N GLY A 13 -10.72 -8.94 16.13
CA GLY A 13 -10.52 -9.64 14.87
C GLY A 13 -9.08 -9.62 14.42
N VAL A 14 -8.81 -10.39 13.37
CA VAL A 14 -7.48 -10.51 12.75
C VAL A 14 -7.57 -10.00 11.33
N VAL A 15 -6.71 -9.04 10.99
CA VAL A 15 -6.57 -8.55 9.61
C VAL A 15 -5.90 -9.65 8.78
N ILE A 16 -6.53 -10.01 7.67
CA ILE A 16 -6.04 -11.04 6.75
C ILE A 16 -5.26 -10.42 5.61
N GLU A 17 -5.76 -9.31 5.07
CA GLU A 17 -5.15 -8.62 3.93
C GLU A 17 -5.38 -7.12 4.04
N SER A 18 -4.45 -6.35 3.48
CA SER A 18 -4.52 -4.91 3.34
C SER A 18 -4.13 -4.52 1.92
N THR A 19 -4.92 -3.66 1.29
CA THR A 19 -4.71 -3.18 -0.07
C THR A 19 -5.06 -1.69 -0.19
N ALA A 20 -4.54 -1.04 -1.22
CA ALA A 20 -4.87 0.34 -1.55
C ALA A 20 -5.75 0.38 -2.80
N VAL A 21 -6.99 0.83 -2.62
CA VAL A 21 -7.97 0.92 -3.70
C VAL A 21 -8.11 2.38 -4.13
N GLN A 22 -7.86 2.66 -5.41
CA GLN A 22 -8.01 3.99 -5.98
C GLN A 22 -9.43 4.53 -5.76
N GLY A 23 -9.55 5.75 -5.27
CA GLY A 23 -10.85 6.37 -5.02
C GLY A 23 -11.62 5.78 -3.82
N VAL A 24 -11.07 4.82 -3.08
CA VAL A 24 -11.60 4.36 -1.77
C VAL A 24 -10.62 4.74 -0.66
N GLY A 25 -9.35 4.42 -0.84
CA GLY A 25 -8.28 4.61 0.13
C GLY A 25 -7.66 3.26 0.52
N LYS A 26 -7.03 3.20 1.68
CA LYS A 26 -6.54 1.94 2.24
C LYS A 26 -7.72 1.15 2.79
N VAL A 27 -7.81 -0.11 2.41
CA VAL A 27 -8.85 -1.04 2.84
C VAL A 27 -8.19 -2.31 3.35
N CYS A 28 -8.83 -2.98 4.30
CA CYS A 28 -8.37 -4.26 4.80
C CYS A 28 -9.54 -5.21 4.97
N THR A 29 -9.28 -6.50 4.77
CA THR A 29 -10.22 -7.57 5.08
C THR A 29 -9.83 -8.16 6.43
N MET A 30 -10.80 -8.26 7.33
CA MET A 30 -10.59 -8.73 8.70
C MET A 30 -11.58 -9.83 9.04
N ILE A 31 -11.11 -10.89 9.69
CA ILE A 31 -11.97 -11.90 10.31
C ILE A 31 -12.32 -11.42 11.72
N VAL A 32 -13.61 -11.18 11.96
CA VAL A 32 -14.12 -10.86 13.30
C VAL A 32 -14.19 -12.15 14.11
N GLN A 33 -13.50 -12.19 15.24
CA GLN A 33 -13.47 -13.34 16.15
C GLN A 33 -14.46 -13.18 17.30
N ARG A 34 -14.67 -11.95 17.78
CA ARG A 34 -15.62 -11.61 18.85
C ARG A 34 -16.26 -10.25 18.60
N GLY A 35 -17.47 -10.08 19.13
CA GLY A 35 -18.30 -8.89 18.94
C GLY A 35 -18.94 -8.83 17.55
N THR A 36 -19.57 -7.71 17.26
CA THR A 36 -20.16 -7.41 15.94
C THR A 36 -19.68 -6.05 15.47
N LEU A 37 -19.00 -6.01 14.32
CA LEU A 37 -18.53 -4.75 13.74
C LEU A 37 -19.69 -3.96 13.14
N THR A 38 -19.81 -2.68 13.50
CA THR A 38 -20.90 -1.81 13.04
C THR A 38 -20.39 -0.49 12.46
N LYS A 39 -21.23 0.21 11.67
CA LYS A 39 -20.86 1.50 11.08
C LYS A 39 -20.60 2.53 12.19
N GLY A 40 -19.43 3.18 12.13
CA GLY A 40 -19.00 4.18 13.12
C GLY A 40 -18.06 3.67 14.21
N CYS A 41 -17.79 2.35 14.27
CA CYS A 41 -16.75 1.81 15.15
C CYS A 41 -15.38 2.41 14.82
N VAL A 42 -14.63 2.73 15.88
CA VAL A 42 -13.20 3.04 15.77
C VAL A 42 -12.42 1.75 16.01
N LEU A 43 -11.63 1.36 15.02
CA LEU A 43 -10.74 0.22 15.09
C LEU A 43 -9.30 0.69 15.20
N VAL A 44 -8.50 -0.07 15.94
CA VAL A 44 -7.05 0.10 16.04
C VAL A 44 -6.42 -1.25 15.71
N ALA A 45 -5.48 -1.26 14.77
CA ALA A 45 -4.73 -2.43 14.34
C ALA A 45 -3.25 -2.05 14.22
N GLY A 46 -2.44 -2.52 15.17
CA GLY A 46 -1.05 -2.10 15.31
C GLY A 46 -0.94 -0.58 15.49
N THR A 47 -0.15 0.08 14.63
CA THR A 47 0.03 1.54 14.62
C THR A 47 -1.02 2.29 13.79
N SER A 48 -1.96 1.57 13.17
CA SER A 48 -2.99 2.14 12.30
C SER A 48 -4.35 2.16 12.99
N TRP A 49 -5.17 3.16 12.69
CA TRP A 49 -6.55 3.25 13.19
C TRP A 49 -7.52 3.62 12.05
N ALA A 50 -8.79 3.24 12.19
CA ALA A 50 -9.83 3.53 11.22
C ALA A 50 -11.18 3.81 11.91
N LYS A 51 -11.94 4.78 11.41
CA LYS A 51 -13.28 5.16 11.92
C LYS A 51 -14.41 4.96 10.91
N LYS A 52 -14.07 4.72 9.63
CA LYS A 52 -15.06 4.47 8.57
C LYS A 52 -15.11 2.98 8.24
N ALA A 53 -16.34 2.52 8.14
CA ALA A 53 -16.73 1.15 8.40
C ALA A 53 -17.08 0.39 7.12
N ILE A 54 -16.63 -0.87 7.11
CA ILE A 54 -17.24 -2.05 6.47
C ILE A 54 -17.73 -1.82 5.04
N GLU A 55 -16.92 -2.19 4.05
CA GLU A 55 -17.45 -2.66 2.76
C GLU A 55 -17.96 -4.10 2.99
N GLY A 56 -19.25 -4.25 3.26
CA GLY A 56 -19.90 -5.52 2.93
C GLY A 56 -19.98 -5.62 1.42
N ARG A 57 -19.87 -6.81 0.82
CA ARG A 57 -20.24 -7.04 -0.58
C ARG A 57 -21.74 -6.75 -0.77
N ARG A 58 -22.08 -5.47 -0.94
CA ARG A 58 -23.39 -4.98 -1.38
C ARG A 58 -23.13 -3.91 -2.42
N GLU A 59 -23.20 -4.32 -3.68
CA GLU A 59 -22.92 -3.50 -4.87
C GLU A 59 -23.78 -2.23 -4.94
N GLU A 60 -24.98 -2.26 -4.35
CA GLU A 60 -25.92 -1.13 -4.31
C GLU A 60 -25.51 -0.03 -3.33
N GLU A 61 -24.97 -0.37 -2.14
CA GLU A 61 -24.46 0.61 -1.18
C GLU A 61 -23.20 1.30 -1.71
N ARG A 62 -22.39 0.60 -2.51
CA ARG A 62 -21.18 1.12 -3.16
C ARG A 62 -21.51 2.17 -4.22
N LYS A 63 -22.56 1.96 -5.03
CA LYS A 63 -23.06 2.97 -5.98
C LYS A 63 -23.47 4.25 -5.25
N GLN A 64 -24.25 4.13 -4.19
CA GLN A 64 -24.74 5.27 -3.42
C GLN A 64 -23.60 6.00 -2.66
N TYR A 65 -22.59 5.26 -2.18
CA TYR A 65 -21.38 5.84 -1.59
C TYR A 65 -20.54 6.61 -2.60
N LEU A 66 -20.35 6.08 -3.81
CA LEU A 66 -19.59 6.76 -4.87
C LEU A 66 -20.29 8.07 -5.28
N GLU A 67 -21.61 8.07 -5.43
CA GLU A 67 -22.40 9.29 -5.68
C GLU A 67 -22.30 10.29 -4.52
N ASN A 68 -22.40 9.82 -3.27
CA ASN A 68 -22.29 10.68 -2.10
C ASN A 68 -20.86 11.21 -1.90
N ARG A 69 -19.83 10.44 -2.27
CA ARG A 69 -18.42 10.85 -2.28
C ARG A 69 -18.19 11.91 -3.36
N GLN A 70 -18.77 11.77 -4.54
CA GLN A 70 -18.74 12.80 -5.58
C GLN A 70 -19.29 14.14 -5.05
N LYS A 71 -20.42 14.08 -4.34
CA LYS A 71 -21.05 15.25 -3.71
C LYS A 71 -20.20 15.87 -2.59
N LEU A 72 -19.42 15.06 -1.86
CA LEU A 72 -18.51 15.53 -0.80
C LEU A 72 -17.19 16.09 -1.35
N LEU A 73 -16.69 15.55 -2.46
CA LEU A 73 -15.53 16.10 -3.19
C LEU A 73 -15.85 17.49 -3.74
N ASN A 74 -17.06 17.69 -4.26
CA ASN A 74 -17.55 19.00 -4.70
C ASN A 74 -17.68 20.02 -3.56
N LYS A 75 -17.70 19.58 -2.29
CA LYS A 75 -17.78 20.43 -1.08
C LYS A 75 -16.41 20.76 -0.45
N GLY A 76 -15.30 20.35 -1.05
CA GLY A 76 -13.96 20.87 -0.72
C GLY A 76 -13.35 20.49 0.64
N SER A 77 -13.96 19.65 1.47
CA SER A 77 -13.33 19.21 2.73
C SER A 77 -12.34 18.06 2.51
N ARG A 78 -11.05 18.40 2.46
CA ARG A 78 -9.94 17.44 2.48
C ARG A 78 -9.69 16.98 3.92
N TYR A 79 -10.23 15.82 4.30
CA TYR A 79 -9.67 15.08 5.44
C TYR A 79 -8.41 14.35 4.96
N GLY A 80 -7.28 15.04 5.05
CA GLY A 80 -5.97 14.41 4.96
C GLY A 80 -5.75 13.59 6.23
N SER A 81 -5.33 12.34 6.08
CA SER A 81 -4.56 11.68 7.14
C SER A 81 -3.21 11.30 6.57
N THR A 82 -2.28 12.24 6.69
CA THR A 82 -0.86 11.98 6.89
C THR A 82 -0.72 10.93 8.00
N LEU A 83 0.01 9.83 7.74
CA LEU A 83 0.78 9.01 8.70
C LEU A 83 0.95 7.57 8.18
N ARG A 84 1.94 7.34 7.32
CA ARG A 84 2.62 6.05 7.22
C ARG A 84 4.06 6.24 6.74
N HIS A 85 4.81 7.02 7.53
CA HIS A 85 6.25 7.25 7.39
C HIS A 85 7.00 6.78 8.66
N LEU A 86 6.53 5.69 9.29
CA LEU A 86 7.03 5.29 10.61
C LEU A 86 7.31 3.80 10.82
N VAL A 87 6.93 2.89 9.90
CA VAL A 87 7.08 1.44 10.18
C VAL A 87 8.21 0.75 9.40
N HIS A 88 8.84 1.43 8.44
CA HIS A 88 10.10 0.97 7.85
C HIS A 88 11.09 2.12 7.64
N LYS A 89 11.25 2.94 8.68
CA LYS A 89 12.23 4.03 8.66
C LYS A 89 13.67 3.51 8.76
N GLU A 90 13.87 2.27 9.20
CA GLU A 90 15.21 1.72 9.43
C GLU A 90 15.93 1.25 8.15
N HIS A 91 15.23 1.02 7.03
CA HIS A 91 15.88 0.72 5.75
C HIS A 91 16.00 1.92 4.80
N ARG A 92 15.61 3.13 5.26
CA ARG A 92 15.59 4.31 4.40
C ARG A 92 16.89 5.12 4.56
N LEU A 93 17.77 4.90 3.59
CA LEU A 93 19.02 5.61 3.31
C LEU A 93 20.15 5.37 4.33
N GLU A 94 20.88 4.28 4.15
CA GLU A 94 22.32 4.36 4.42
C GLU A 94 22.96 5.32 3.40
N LYS A 95 23.76 6.26 3.90
CA LYS A 95 24.56 7.15 3.05
C LYS A 95 25.50 6.29 2.23
N GLU A 96 25.62 6.60 0.93
CA GLU A 96 26.61 5.98 0.05
C GLU A 96 28.00 6.10 0.68
N VAL A 97 28.52 4.97 1.16
CA VAL A 97 29.96 4.77 1.29
C VAL A 97 30.37 4.29 -0.10
N ASP A 98 31.14 5.11 -0.81
CA ASP A 98 31.65 4.75 -2.13
C ASP A 98 32.64 3.59 -2.01
N ASP A 99 32.09 2.37 -2.02
CA ASP A 99 32.85 1.11 -1.99
C ASP A 99 33.23 0.66 -3.43
N GLY A 100 33.03 1.52 -4.43
CA GLY A 100 33.26 1.22 -5.86
C GLY A 100 32.39 0.09 -6.42
N ARG A 101 31.37 -0.36 -5.67
CA ARG A 101 30.46 -1.45 -6.06
C ARG A 101 29.26 -0.88 -6.84
N ARG A 102 28.81 -1.62 -7.86
CA ARG A 102 27.63 -1.26 -8.64
C ARG A 102 26.39 -1.46 -7.78
N CYS A 103 25.57 -0.42 -7.63
CA CYS A 103 24.32 -0.50 -6.87
C CYS A 103 23.13 -0.46 -7.83
N LEU A 104 22.20 -1.41 -7.69
CA LEU A 104 20.93 -1.40 -8.40
C LEU A 104 19.84 -0.87 -7.47
N LYS A 105 19.36 0.33 -7.78
CA LYS A 105 18.29 1.01 -7.05
C LYS A 105 16.94 0.52 -7.57
N LEU A 106 16.07 0.08 -6.68
CA LEU A 106 14.76 -0.48 -7.04
C LEU A 106 13.65 0.08 -6.15
N MET A 107 12.47 0.23 -6.72
CA MET A 107 11.23 0.60 -6.05
C MET A 107 10.17 -0.46 -6.32
N ILE A 108 9.39 -0.83 -5.31
CA ILE A 108 8.44 -1.95 -5.42
C ILE A 108 7.02 -1.48 -5.11
N HIS A 109 6.12 -1.74 -6.04
CA HIS A 109 4.68 -1.59 -5.88
C HIS A 109 4.00 -2.94 -5.98
N SER A 110 3.12 -3.24 -5.03
CA SER A 110 2.33 -4.49 -5.01
C SER A 110 0.86 -4.20 -4.80
N ASP A 111 -0.02 -5.13 -5.18
CA ASP A 111 -1.46 -5.00 -4.98
C ASP A 111 -1.87 -5.12 -3.50
N VAL A 112 -1.24 -6.03 -2.76
CA VAL A 112 -1.52 -6.35 -1.36
C VAL A 112 -0.26 -6.37 -0.50
N ASP A 113 -0.42 -6.02 0.77
CA ASP A 113 0.66 -5.92 1.76
C ASP A 113 1.44 -7.25 1.92
N GLY A 114 0.73 -8.39 1.92
CA GLY A 114 1.35 -9.70 2.09
C GLY A 114 2.30 -10.10 0.94
N THR A 115 1.98 -9.69 -0.28
CA THR A 115 2.87 -9.89 -1.44
C THR A 115 4.13 -9.03 -1.29
N LEU A 116 3.97 -7.79 -0.83
CA LEU A 116 5.10 -6.90 -0.59
C LEU A 116 6.07 -7.48 0.43
N GLU A 117 5.55 -7.90 1.59
CA GLU A 117 6.36 -8.50 2.65
C GLU A 117 7.11 -9.75 2.17
N ALA A 118 6.43 -10.61 1.39
CA ALA A 118 7.06 -11.79 0.82
C ALA A 118 8.21 -11.44 -0.14
N LEU A 119 8.02 -10.43 -1.00
CA LEU A 119 9.06 -9.96 -1.93
C LEU A 119 10.26 -9.36 -1.19
N LEU A 120 10.01 -8.52 -0.19
CA LEU A 120 11.07 -7.92 0.63
C LEU A 120 11.93 -8.99 1.30
N LYS A 121 11.30 -10.01 1.90
CA LYS A 121 11.98 -11.14 2.53
C LYS A 121 12.82 -11.95 1.55
N VAL A 122 12.32 -12.14 0.33
CA VAL A 122 13.07 -12.83 -0.74
C VAL A 122 14.29 -12.00 -1.15
N LEU A 123 14.13 -10.68 -1.32
CA LEU A 123 15.22 -9.78 -1.70
C LEU A 123 16.32 -9.72 -0.65
N GLU A 124 15.98 -9.72 0.64
CA GLU A 124 16.95 -9.80 1.75
C GLU A 124 17.83 -11.06 1.69
N THR A 125 17.30 -12.15 1.11
CA THR A 125 18.05 -13.41 0.97
C THR A 125 19.11 -13.33 -0.16
N TYR A 126 18.92 -12.44 -1.13
CA TYR A 126 19.82 -12.29 -2.28
C TYR A 126 20.97 -11.32 -1.97
N ALA A 127 22.02 -11.82 -1.31
CA ALA A 127 23.28 -11.08 -1.17
C ALA A 127 24.28 -11.46 -2.28
N SER A 128 24.73 -10.47 -3.06
CA SER A 128 25.77 -10.67 -4.09
C SER A 128 26.98 -9.79 -3.82
N LYS A 129 28.18 -10.31 -4.14
CA LYS A 129 29.44 -9.55 -4.03
C LYS A 129 29.66 -8.58 -5.19
N LYS A 130 28.94 -8.75 -6.31
CA LYS A 130 29.15 -7.99 -7.55
C LYS A 130 28.28 -6.73 -7.66
N VAL A 131 27.05 -6.82 -7.17
CA VAL A 131 26.05 -5.76 -7.25
C VAL A 131 25.32 -5.73 -5.93
N ASP A 132 25.15 -4.54 -5.38
CA ASP A 132 24.34 -4.31 -4.20
C ASP A 132 22.91 -3.94 -4.60
N LEU A 133 21.91 -4.48 -3.90
CA LEU A 133 20.50 -4.21 -4.17
C LEU A 133 20.00 -3.17 -3.16
N GLN A 134 19.68 -1.97 -3.64
CA GLN A 134 19.21 -0.89 -2.79
C GLN A 134 17.72 -0.63 -3.03
N LEU A 135 16.91 -0.92 -2.02
CA LEU A 135 15.50 -0.57 -2.01
C LEU A 135 15.32 0.92 -1.67
N VAL A 136 14.84 1.71 -2.63
CA VAL A 136 14.64 3.17 -2.47
C VAL A 136 13.32 3.49 -1.78
N ASP A 137 12.24 2.85 -2.24
CA ASP A 137 10.91 2.98 -1.65
C ASP A 137 10.05 1.76 -2.00
N PHE A 138 8.98 1.55 -1.23
CA PHE A 138 8.02 0.51 -1.50
C PHE A 138 6.64 0.92 -1.05
N SER A 139 5.62 0.47 -1.78
CA SER A 139 4.23 0.83 -1.51
C SER A 139 3.26 -0.25 -1.94
N VAL A 140 2.07 -0.22 -1.33
CA VAL A 140 0.92 -1.03 -1.74
C VAL A 140 -0.02 -0.15 -2.55
N GLY A 141 -0.42 -0.64 -3.72
CA GLY A 141 -1.22 0.03 -4.72
C GLY A 141 -0.45 0.40 -5.99
N PRO A 142 -1.17 0.85 -7.03
CA PRO A 142 -0.55 1.31 -8.27
C PRO A 142 0.37 2.50 -8.00
N PRO A 143 1.50 2.62 -8.72
CA PRO A 143 2.40 3.75 -8.58
C PRO A 143 1.73 5.06 -8.98
N CYS A 144 2.17 6.15 -8.37
CA CYS A 144 1.69 7.49 -8.61
C CYS A 144 2.78 8.37 -9.26
N GLU A 145 2.39 9.58 -9.67
CA GLU A 145 3.31 10.55 -10.29
C GLU A 145 4.55 10.84 -9.44
N LYS A 146 4.38 10.93 -8.11
CA LYS A 146 5.49 11.16 -7.17
C LYS A 146 6.49 10.01 -7.15
N ASP A 147 6.03 8.78 -7.37
CA ASP A 147 6.90 7.60 -7.36
C ASP A 147 7.78 7.61 -8.61
N VAL A 148 7.23 8.04 -9.75
CA VAL A 148 8.00 8.21 -11.00
C VAL A 148 8.98 9.38 -10.90
N GLU A 149 8.58 10.50 -10.30
CA GLU A 149 9.51 11.62 -10.03
C GLU A 149 10.65 11.20 -9.10
N LEU A 150 10.36 10.44 -8.05
CA LEU A 150 11.36 9.91 -7.12
C LEU A 150 12.30 8.91 -7.81
N ALA A 151 11.76 8.05 -8.65
CA ALA A 151 12.56 7.12 -9.47
C ALA A 151 13.49 7.88 -10.43
N ALA A 152 12.99 8.92 -11.11
CA ALA A 152 13.81 9.77 -11.99
C ALA A 152 14.95 10.47 -11.23
N GLY A 153 14.67 10.97 -10.02
CA GLY A 153 15.69 11.64 -9.20
C GLY A 153 16.74 10.69 -8.60
N THR A 154 16.40 9.42 -8.40
CA THR A 154 17.28 8.42 -7.78
C THR A 154 17.92 7.45 -8.78
N GLY A 155 17.42 7.39 -10.01
CA GLY A 155 17.79 6.39 -11.02
C GLY A 155 17.28 4.99 -10.68
N ALA A 156 16.18 4.88 -9.94
CA ALA A 156 15.63 3.60 -9.53
C ALA A 156 14.69 2.99 -10.58
N ILE A 157 14.67 1.67 -10.67
CA ILE A 157 13.73 0.92 -11.52
C ILE A 157 12.47 0.63 -10.70
N ILE A 158 11.29 0.87 -11.29
CA ILE A 158 10.01 0.60 -10.64
C ILE A 158 9.50 -0.78 -11.05
N TYR A 159 9.28 -1.65 -10.06
CA TYR A 159 8.64 -2.95 -10.24
C TYR A 159 7.22 -2.94 -9.69
N CYS A 160 6.27 -3.34 -10.51
CA CYS A 160 4.84 -3.39 -10.21
C CYS A 160 4.35 -4.83 -10.23
N PHE A 161 3.86 -5.35 -9.12
CA PHE A 161 3.34 -6.71 -8.98
C PHE A 161 1.82 -6.68 -8.82
N ASN A 162 1.12 -7.27 -9.79
CA ASN A 162 -0.34 -7.31 -9.90
C ASN A 162 -1.00 -5.91 -9.78
N THR A 163 -0.27 -4.85 -10.15
CA THR A 163 -0.79 -3.47 -10.15
C THR A 163 -0.86 -2.92 -11.56
N THR A 164 -1.90 -2.13 -11.81
CA THR A 164 -2.12 -1.52 -13.12
C THR A 164 -1.62 -0.08 -13.13
N MET A 165 -0.87 0.26 -14.17
CA MET A 165 -0.36 1.61 -14.42
C MET A 165 -1.37 2.43 -15.22
N GLY A 166 -1.70 3.63 -14.74
CA GLY A 166 -2.52 4.59 -15.49
C GLY A 166 -1.78 5.12 -16.72
N THR A 167 -2.51 5.42 -17.81
CA THR A 167 -1.93 5.93 -19.07
C THR A 167 -1.16 7.24 -18.89
N SER A 168 -1.64 8.14 -18.04
CA SER A 168 -0.96 9.39 -17.71
C SER A 168 0.39 9.16 -17.04
N ILE A 169 0.46 8.19 -16.12
CA ILE A 169 1.68 7.85 -15.37
C ILE A 169 2.68 7.17 -16.30
N ARG A 170 2.21 6.29 -17.19
CA ARG A 170 3.07 5.67 -18.22
C ARG A 170 3.73 6.70 -19.13
N ARG A 171 2.97 7.66 -19.64
CA ARG A 171 3.50 8.78 -20.45
C ARG A 171 4.49 9.65 -19.69
N LEU A 172 4.37 9.73 -18.37
CA LEU A 172 5.28 10.49 -17.53
C LEU A 172 6.58 9.71 -17.32
N ALA A 173 6.50 8.40 -17.10
CA ALA A 173 7.67 7.52 -17.05
C ALA A 173 8.47 7.55 -18.36
N ASP A 174 7.79 7.47 -19.51
CA ASP A 174 8.44 7.55 -20.84
C ASP A 174 9.15 8.90 -21.05
N ARG A 175 8.60 9.99 -20.50
CA ARG A 175 9.17 11.34 -20.64
C ARG A 175 10.39 11.56 -19.76
N LEU A 176 10.39 10.95 -18.57
CA LEU A 176 11.48 11.05 -17.60
C LEU A 176 12.49 9.90 -17.75
N ASP A 177 12.35 9.05 -18.76
CA ASP A 177 13.19 7.88 -19.03
C ASP A 177 13.30 6.92 -17.84
N VAL A 178 12.17 6.73 -17.13
CA VAL A 178 12.09 5.82 -15.97
C VAL A 178 11.66 4.44 -16.44
N GLN A 179 12.45 3.43 -16.10
CA GLN A 179 12.12 2.02 -16.36
C GLN A 179 11.03 1.54 -15.40
N VAL A 180 9.92 1.04 -15.96
CA VAL A 180 8.81 0.47 -15.20
C VAL A 180 8.45 -0.90 -15.76
N GLU A 181 8.56 -1.91 -14.91
CA GLU A 181 8.26 -3.31 -15.24
C GLU A 181 7.03 -3.77 -14.46
N CYS A 182 6.02 -4.29 -15.17
CA CYS A 182 4.76 -4.76 -14.58
C CYS A 182 4.63 -6.28 -14.74
N PHE A 183 4.41 -6.98 -13.63
CA PHE A 183 4.18 -8.42 -13.57
C PHE A 183 2.76 -8.69 -13.10
N ASN A 184 2.06 -9.62 -13.76
CA ASN A 184 0.72 -10.07 -13.41
C ASN A 184 0.72 -11.55 -13.05
#